data_AF-A0A9E1EJ02-F1
#
_entry.id   AF-A0A9E1EJ02-F1
#
_cell.length_a   1.000
_cell.length_b   1.000
_cell.length_c   1.000
_cell.angle_alpha   90.00
_cell.angle_beta   90.00
_cell.angle_gamma   90.00
#
_symmetry.space_group_name_H-M   'P 1'
#
loop_
_entity.id
_entity.type
_entity.pdbx_description
1 polymer ?
#
loop_
_entity_poly.entity_id
_entity_poly.type
_entity_poly.pdbx_seq_one_letter_code
_entity_poly.pdbx_strand_id
1 'polypeptide(L)'
;DLANRLGCVPSQINYVITSRFTPEAGYRIESRRGGGGYILISRADNSDTAIMSLINSIGDSVDERSAKANLINCNYQKLINDKATKMMVSAVADSNYKGIPKETANLIRAKQLKQMLLAYID
;
A
#
# COMPACT_ATOMS: atom_id res chain seq x y z
N ASP A 1 -27.32 -11.48 -15.89
CA ASP A 1 -27.30 -10.01 -15.82
C ASP A 1 -27.61 -9.52 -14.41
N LEU A 2 -26.74 -8.69 -13.84
CA LEU A 2 -26.89 -8.15 -12.48
C LEU A 2 -28.17 -7.30 -12.34
N ALA A 3 -28.49 -6.53 -13.38
CA ALA A 3 -29.69 -5.70 -13.45
C ALA A 3 -30.99 -6.53 -13.34
N ASN A 4 -31.07 -7.67 -14.02
CA ASN A 4 -32.22 -8.59 -13.94
C ASN A 4 -32.35 -9.25 -12.56
N ARG A 5 -31.23 -9.56 -11.89
CA ARG A 5 -31.26 -10.12 -10.52
C ARG A 5 -31.73 -9.10 -9.49
N LEU A 6 -31.43 -7.82 -9.71
CA LEU A 6 -31.81 -6.71 -8.83
C LEU A 6 -33.13 -6.05 -9.24
N GLY A 7 -33.78 -6.53 -10.31
CA GLY A 7 -35.05 -5.98 -10.81
C GLY A 7 -34.95 -4.53 -11.30
N CYS A 8 -33.78 -4.10 -11.80
CA CYS A 8 -33.54 -2.72 -12.21
C CYS A 8 -33.11 -2.60 -13.67
N VAL A 9 -33.18 -1.38 -14.22
CA VAL A 9 -32.69 -1.08 -15.58
C VAL A 9 -31.15 -1.05 -15.62
N PRO A 10 -30.50 -1.44 -16.73
CA PRO A 10 -29.02 -1.43 -16.83
C PRO A 10 -28.38 -0.06 -16.60
N SER A 11 -29.06 1.02 -16.95
CA SER A 11 -28.61 2.40 -16.69
C SER A 11 -28.45 2.69 -15.20
N GLN A 12 -29.26 2.06 -14.33
CA GLN A 12 -29.18 2.23 -12.87
C GLN A 12 -27.87 1.65 -12.32
N ILE A 13 -27.43 0.51 -12.85
CA ILE A 13 -26.14 -0.09 -12.49
C ILE A 13 -24.99 0.83 -12.91
N ASN A 14 -25.04 1.35 -14.14
CA ASN A 14 -24.02 2.29 -14.63
C ASN A 14 -23.97 3.57 -13.79
N TYR A 15 -25.13 4.12 -13.41
CA TYR A 15 -25.20 5.30 -12.55
C TYR A 15 -24.57 5.06 -11.18
N VAL A 16 -24.83 3.91 -10.54
CA VAL A 16 -24.22 3.56 -9.25
C VAL A 16 -22.70 3.39 -9.40
N ILE A 17 -22.25 2.71 -10.46
CA ILE A 17 -20.82 2.50 -10.74
C ILE A 17 -20.11 3.85 -10.88
N THR A 18 -20.64 4.77 -11.68
CA THR A 18 -20.00 6.07 -11.94
C THR A 18 -20.15 7.08 -10.80
N SER A 19 -21.14 6.93 -9.91
CA SER A 19 -21.37 7.87 -8.79
C SER A 19 -20.80 7.42 -7.44
N ARG A 20 -20.62 6.12 -7.21
CA ARG A 20 -20.17 5.57 -5.92
C ARG A 20 -18.77 4.97 -5.95
N PHE A 21 -18.33 4.45 -7.09
CA PHE A 21 -17.04 3.79 -7.24
C PHE A 21 -16.07 4.67 -8.03
N THR A 22 -15.92 5.93 -7.59
CA THR A 22 -15.04 6.89 -8.26
C THR A 22 -13.58 6.71 -7.85
N PRO A 23 -12.62 7.19 -8.66
CA PRO A 23 -11.21 7.24 -8.27
C PRO A 23 -10.99 7.98 -6.94
N GLU A 24 -11.71 9.09 -6.73
CA GLU A 24 -11.64 9.90 -5.51
C GLU A 24 -12.16 9.14 -4.27
N ALA A 25 -13.11 8.22 -4.46
CA ALA A 25 -13.60 7.31 -3.44
C ALA A 25 -12.70 6.08 -3.23
N GLY A 26 -11.57 5.99 -3.95
CA GLY A 26 -10.60 4.90 -3.82
C GLY A 26 -11.03 3.64 -4.54
N TYR A 27 -11.59 3.75 -5.75
CA TYR A 27 -11.97 2.61 -6.58
C TYR A 27 -11.39 2.71 -8.00
N ARG A 28 -11.00 1.56 -8.55
CA ARG A 28 -10.60 1.36 -9.95
C ARG A 28 -11.66 0.51 -10.65
N ILE A 29 -12.11 0.97 -11.82
CA ILE A 29 -13.12 0.27 -12.62
C ILE A 29 -12.48 -0.20 -13.93
N GLU A 30 -12.64 -1.48 -14.26
CA GLU A 30 -12.27 -2.07 -15.55
C GLU A 30 -13.50 -2.66 -16.23
N SER A 31 -13.60 -2.51 -17.55
CA SER A 31 -14.72 -3.05 -18.32
C SER A 31 -14.23 -3.83 -19.53
N ARG A 32 -14.74 -5.05 -19.73
CA ARG A 32 -14.54 -5.84 -20.94
C ARG A 32 -15.86 -5.94 -21.71
N ARG A 33 -15.86 -5.52 -22.99
CA ARG A 33 -17.02 -5.60 -23.89
C ARG A 33 -16.88 -6.82 -24.83
N GLY A 34 -18.01 -7.44 -25.20
CA GLY A 34 -18.07 -8.66 -26.02
C GLY A 34 -18.81 -9.81 -25.33
N GLY A 35 -18.88 -10.99 -25.97
CA GLY A 35 -19.47 -12.19 -25.36
C GLY A 35 -18.73 -12.57 -24.08
N GLY A 36 -19.43 -12.60 -22.94
CA GLY A 36 -18.83 -12.82 -21.62
C GLY A 36 -18.19 -11.58 -20.99
N GLY A 37 -18.59 -10.37 -21.42
CA GLY A 37 -18.14 -9.12 -20.82
C GLY A 37 -18.44 -9.02 -19.31
N TYR A 38 -17.61 -8.28 -18.60
CA TYR A 38 -17.76 -8.02 -17.17
C TYR A 38 -17.29 -6.60 -16.83
N ILE A 39 -17.73 -6.12 -15.67
CA ILE A 39 -17.20 -4.92 -15.03
C ILE A 39 -16.51 -5.40 -13.74
N LEU A 40 -15.22 -5.13 -13.61
CA LEU A 40 -14.45 -5.40 -12.40
C LEU A 40 -14.29 -4.08 -11.64
N ILE A 41 -14.73 -4.07 -10.39
CA ILE A 41 -14.59 -2.94 -9.48
C ILE A 41 -13.63 -3.39 -8.39
N SER A 42 -12.47 -2.74 -8.35
CA SER A 42 -11.42 -2.97 -7.35
C SER A 42 -11.30 -1.75 -6.46
N ARG A 43 -10.91 -1.91 -5.21
CA ARG A 43 -10.49 -0.76 -4.40
C ARG A 43 -9.15 -0.28 -4.96
N ALA A 44 -9.06 1.00 -5.31
CA ALA A 44 -7.78 1.62 -5.65
C ALA A 44 -7.02 1.77 -4.34
N ASP A 45 -6.01 0.91 -4.14
CA ASP A 45 -5.17 0.90 -2.95
C ASP A 45 -4.34 2.20 -2.88
N ASN A 46 -4.93 3.19 -2.22
CA ASN A 46 -4.25 4.37 -1.71
C ASN A 46 -3.15 4.01 -0.69
N SER A 47 -3.16 2.79 -0.15
CA SER A 47 -2.09 2.27 0.69
C SER A 47 -0.77 2.13 -0.06
N ASP A 48 -0.80 1.56 -1.26
CA ASP A 48 0.42 1.18 -1.97
C ASP A 48 1.11 2.42 -2.55
N THR A 49 0.31 3.37 -3.05
CA THR A 49 0.83 4.67 -3.50
C THR A 49 1.42 5.49 -2.34
N ALA A 50 0.82 5.45 -1.15
CA ALA A 50 1.36 6.10 0.05
C ALA A 50 2.66 5.42 0.53
N ILE A 51 2.72 4.08 0.52
CA ILE A 51 3.93 3.33 0.86
C ILE A 51 5.04 3.59 -0.17
N MET A 52 4.72 3.65 -1.46
CA MET A 52 5.66 4.03 -2.51
C MET A 52 6.19 5.46 -2.33
N SER A 53 5.34 6.40 -1.93
CA SER A 53 5.79 7.76 -1.59
C SER A 53 6.77 7.76 -0.42
N LEU A 54 6.51 6.97 0.63
CA LEU A 54 7.43 6.79 1.75
C LEU A 54 8.76 6.15 1.32
N ILE A 55 8.73 5.12 0.46
CA ILE A 55 9.94 4.46 -0.07
C ILE A 55 10.84 5.49 -0.74
N ASN A 56 10.25 6.41 -1.52
CA ASN A 56 10.97 7.49 -2.19
C ASN A 56 11.51 8.54 -1.20
N SER A 57 10.84 8.79 -0.07
CA SER A 57 11.26 9.80 0.91
C SER A 57 12.36 9.33 1.88
N ILE A 58 12.60 8.02 2.03
CA ILE A 58 13.61 7.47 2.96
C ILE A 58 15.05 7.87 2.56
N GLY A 59 15.32 8.14 1.27
CA GLY A 59 16.68 8.46 0.80
C GLY A 59 17.66 7.29 0.96
N ASP A 60 18.97 7.55 0.91
CA ASP A 60 19.99 6.48 0.91
C ASP A 60 20.44 6.03 2.31
N SER A 61 20.07 6.78 3.35
CA SER A 61 20.51 6.56 4.72
C SER A 61 19.38 6.87 5.69
N VAL A 62 19.16 6.00 6.68
CA VAL A 62 18.16 6.24 7.72
C VAL A 62 18.63 5.67 9.06
N ASP A 63 18.49 6.46 10.13
CA ASP A 63 18.76 6.00 11.49
C ASP A 63 17.59 5.17 12.04
N GLU A 64 17.84 4.38 13.10
CA GLU A 64 16.82 3.52 13.71
C GLU A 64 15.58 4.29 14.18
N ARG A 65 15.75 5.49 14.77
CA ARG A 65 14.63 6.27 15.31
C ARG A 65 13.71 6.72 14.20
N SER A 66 14.27 7.25 13.12
CA SER A 66 13.52 7.67 11.93
C SER A 66 12.84 6.49 11.24
N ALA A 67 13.53 5.36 11.08
CA ALA A 67 12.96 4.14 10.51
C ALA A 67 11.76 3.63 11.31
N LYS A 68 11.88 3.56 12.65
CA LYS A 68 10.78 3.16 13.53
C LYS A 68 9.62 4.14 13.47
N ALA A 69 9.90 5.45 13.49
CA ALA A 69 8.86 6.47 13.40
C ALA A 69 8.04 6.33 12.11
N ASN A 70 8.70 6.13 10.97
CA ASN A 70 8.02 5.90 9.69
C ASN A 70 7.12 4.65 9.72
N LEU A 71 7.63 3.53 10.24
CA LEU A 71 6.86 2.28 10.35
C LEU A 71 5.64 2.41 11.28
N ILE A 72 5.80 3.08 12.42
CA ILE A 72 4.71 3.33 13.38
C ILE A 72 3.68 4.28 12.78
N ASN A 73 4.11 5.33 12.07
CA ASN A 73 3.21 6.26 11.38
C ASN A 73 2.40 5.55 10.29
N CYS A 74 3.02 4.67 9.51
CA CYS A 74 2.32 3.83 8.53
C CYS A 74 1.29 2.92 9.19
N ASN A 75 1.63 2.31 10.32
CA ASN A 75 0.70 1.48 11.08
C ASN A 75 -0.50 2.30 11.58
N TYR A 76 -0.24 3.47 12.17
CA TYR A 76 -1.26 4.39 12.66
C TYR A 76 -2.23 4.80 11.54
N GLN A 77 -1.72 5.04 10.33
CA GLN A 77 -2.50 5.32 9.13
C GLN A 77 -3.15 4.08 8.50
N LYS A 78 -2.97 2.89 9.10
CA LYS A 78 -3.46 1.59 8.60
C LYS A 78 -2.91 1.19 7.23
N LEU A 79 -1.76 1.75 6.84
CA LEU A 79 -1.04 1.39 5.62
C LEU A 79 -0.33 0.04 5.78
N ILE A 80 0.20 -0.23 6.97
CA ILE A 80 0.89 -1.48 7.32
C ILE A 80 0.20 -2.11 8.52
N ASN A 81 -0.06 -3.42 8.48
CA ASN A 81 -0.67 -4.12 9.61
C ASN A 81 0.29 -4.27 10.81
N ASP A 82 -0.27 -4.48 12.00
CA ASP A 82 0.47 -4.59 13.27
C ASP A 82 1.59 -5.65 13.26
N LYS A 83 1.32 -6.82 12.67
CA LYS A 83 2.31 -7.89 12.60
C LYS A 83 3.51 -7.49 11.74
N ALA A 84 3.26 -6.95 10.55
CA ALA A 84 4.30 -6.49 9.64
C ALA A 84 5.11 -5.33 10.26
N THR A 85 4.45 -4.37 10.90
CA THR A 85 5.13 -3.27 11.61
C THR A 85 6.08 -3.79 12.68
N LYS A 86 5.63 -4.70 13.55
CA LYS A 86 6.48 -5.28 14.61
C LYS A 86 7.69 -6.02 14.04
N MET A 87 7.50 -6.78 12.97
CA MET A 87 8.59 -7.48 12.28
C MET A 87 9.60 -6.50 11.67
N MET A 88 9.14 -5.50 10.92
CA MET A 88 10.00 -4.50 10.29
C MET A 88 10.76 -3.65 11.33
N VAL A 89 10.09 -3.26 12.43
CA VAL A 89 10.72 -2.53 13.55
C VAL A 89 11.84 -3.35 14.19
N SER A 90 11.64 -4.66 14.33
CA SER A 90 12.63 -5.58 14.88
C SER A 90 13.80 -5.77 13.91
N ALA A 91 13.53 -5.79 12.60
CA ALA A 91 14.55 -5.94 11.56
C ALA A 91 15.48 -4.71 11.44
N VAL A 92 14.97 -3.49 11.65
CA VAL A 92 15.77 -2.26 11.53
C VAL A 92 16.51 -1.86 12.82
N ALA A 93 16.40 -2.64 13.89
CA ALA A 93 16.97 -2.30 15.20
C ALA A 93 18.51 -2.22 15.17
N ASP A 94 19.11 -1.28 15.91
CA ASP A 94 20.58 -1.11 15.98
C ASP A 94 21.30 -2.38 16.47
N SER A 95 20.62 -3.21 17.27
CA SER A 95 21.13 -4.51 17.72
C SER A 95 21.55 -5.44 16.59
N ASN A 96 20.93 -5.31 15.40
CA ASN A 96 21.22 -6.16 14.24
C ASN A 96 22.46 -5.72 13.47
N TYR A 97 23.01 -4.53 13.77
CA TYR A 97 24.15 -3.95 13.07
C TYR A 97 25.38 -3.79 14.00
N LYS A 98 25.42 -4.55 15.10
CA LYS A 98 26.58 -4.54 16.01
C LYS A 98 27.87 -4.85 15.27
N GLY A 99 28.91 -4.06 15.52
CA GLY A 99 30.21 -4.19 14.85
C GLY A 99 30.30 -3.49 13.49
N ILE A 100 29.22 -2.85 13.01
CA ILE A 100 29.22 -2.06 11.78
C ILE A 100 29.30 -0.57 12.13
N PRO A 101 30.11 0.24 11.42
CA PRO A 101 30.10 1.69 11.58
C PRO A 101 28.71 2.27 11.37
N LYS A 102 28.33 3.26 12.19
CA LYS A 102 26.97 3.81 12.21
C LYS A 102 26.48 4.33 10.85
N GLU A 103 27.36 4.97 10.09
CA GLU A 103 27.04 5.44 8.73
C GLU A 103 26.70 4.29 7.79
N THR A 104 27.52 3.24 7.77
CA THR A 104 27.28 2.05 6.96
C THR A 104 26.03 1.30 7.42
N ALA A 105 25.79 1.21 8.72
CA ALA A 105 24.57 0.61 9.27
C ALA A 105 23.32 1.36 8.79
N ASN A 106 23.34 2.71 8.79
CA ASN A 106 22.22 3.52 8.31
C ASN A 106 21.97 3.34 6.80
N LEU A 107 23.02 3.19 5.98
CA LEU A 107 22.89 2.90 4.54
C LEU A 107 22.24 1.52 4.30
N ILE A 108 22.69 0.49 5.02
CA ILE A 108 22.13 -0.87 4.93
C ILE A 108 20.67 -0.85 5.39
N ARG A 109 20.38 -0.17 6.51
CA ARG A 109 19.02 -0.03 7.04
C ARG A 109 18.07 0.61 6.04
N ALA A 110 18.49 1.68 5.36
CA ALA A 110 17.66 2.33 4.35
C ALA A 110 17.30 1.36 3.21
N LYS A 111 18.30 0.64 2.68
CA LYS A 111 18.09 -0.38 1.64
C LYS A 111 17.16 -1.49 2.12
N GLN A 112 17.41 -2.04 3.31
CA GLN A 112 16.61 -3.12 3.88
C GLN A 112 15.16 -2.67 4.12
N LEU A 113 14.95 -1.49 4.68
CA LEU A 113 13.61 -0.93 4.91
C LEU A 113 12.85 -0.74 3.60
N LYS A 114 13.47 -0.17 2.57
CA LYS A 114 12.85 -0.03 1.25
C LYS A 114 12.44 -1.38 0.66
N GLN A 115 13.31 -2.39 0.73
CA GLN A 115 13.01 -3.73 0.22
C GLN A 115 11.86 -4.40 1.00
N MET A 116 11.81 -4.23 2.32
CA MET A 116 10.70 -4.75 3.13
C MET A 116 9.37 -4.07 2.81
N LEU A 117 9.38 -2.75 2.56
CA LEU A 117 8.18 -2.00 2.19
C LEU A 117 7.70 -2.37 0.78
N LEU A 118 8.61 -2.56 -0.17
CA LEU A 118 8.30 -3.07 -1.52
C LEU A 118 7.67 -4.46 -1.46
N ALA A 119 8.30 -5.39 -0.75
CA ALA A 119 7.80 -6.75 -0.58
C ALA A 119 6.48 -6.85 0.20
N TYR A 120 6.03 -5.77 0.85
CA TYR A 120 4.75 -5.72 1.54
C TYR A 120 3.60 -5.29 0.62
N ILE A 121 3.89 -4.50 -0.42
CA ILE A 121 2.91 -4.03 -1.40
C ILE A 121 2.87 -4.92 -2.67
N ASP A 122 3.91 -5.72 -2.93
CA ASP A 122 3.92 -6.79 -3.95
C ASP A 122 3.06 -8.00 -3.53
#